data_AF-A0A0G1MAE5-F1
#
_entry.id   AF-A0A0G1MAE5-F1
#
_cell.length_a   1.000
_cell.length_b   1.000
_cell.length_c   1.000
_cell.angle_alpha   90.00
_cell.angle_beta   90.00
_cell.angle_gamma   90.00
#
_symmetry.space_group_name_H-M   'P 1'
#
loop_
_entity.id
_entity.type
_entity.pdbx_description
1 polymer ?
#
loop_
_entity_poly.entity_id
_entity_poly.type
_entity_poly.pdbx_seq_one_letter_code
_entity_poly.pdbx_strand_id
1 'polypeptide(L)'
;MDSISKDRLIRGIAGIIAGVLLVWAYQAGTSKFHSECTQYSGGRDSECVGDSVRVKGPDYGGAFLLLVFAGIAASYAVSKHEE
;
A
#
# COMPACT_ATOMS: atom_id res chain seq x y z
N MET A 1 2.10 33.76 -14.20
CA MET A 1 2.16 32.28 -14.18
C MET A 1 0.92 31.79 -14.88
N ASP A 2 1.09 31.38 -16.13
CA ASP A 2 0.01 31.11 -17.07
C ASP A 2 -0.77 29.85 -16.64
N SER A 3 -2.06 29.79 -17.00
CA SER A 3 -2.93 28.64 -16.69
C SER A 3 -2.29 27.32 -17.14
N ILE A 4 -1.71 27.32 -18.34
CA ILE A 4 -1.00 26.17 -18.94
C ILE A 4 0.15 25.66 -18.04
N SER A 5 0.93 26.55 -17.42
CA SER A 5 2.01 26.15 -16.52
C SER A 5 1.48 25.55 -15.20
N LYS A 6 0.35 26.06 -14.69
CA LYS A 6 -0.30 25.51 -13.49
C LYS A 6 -0.86 24.12 -13.77
N ASP A 7 -1.52 23.91 -14.90
CA ASP A 7 -2.08 22.60 -15.28
C ASP A 7 -1.00 21.52 -15.41
N ARG A 8 0.13 21.86 -16.03
CA ARG A 8 1.29 20.95 -16.13
C ARG A 8 1.87 20.60 -14.76
N LEU A 9 1.97 21.58 -13.86
CA LEU A 9 2.47 21.36 -12.50
C LEU A 9 1.55 20.42 -11.70
N ILE A 10 0.24 20.65 -11.76
CA ILE A 10 -0.74 19.82 -11.04
C ILE A 10 -0.73 18.38 -11.57
N ARG A 11 -0.61 18.19 -12.88
CA ARG A 11 -0.45 16.84 -13.47
C ARG A 11 0.84 16.15 -13.03
N GLY A 12 1.94 16.88 -12.94
CA GLY A 12 3.20 16.37 -12.40
C GLY A 12 3.05 15.87 -10.95
N ILE A 13 2.38 16.66 -10.10
CA ILE A 13 2.09 16.29 -8.71
C ILE A 13 1.17 15.06 -8.66
N ALA A 14 0.14 15.00 -9.50
CA ALA A 14 -0.75 13.84 -9.58
C ALA A 14 -0.01 12.56 -9.97
N GLY A 15 0.96 12.65 -10.90
CA GLY A 15 1.82 11.52 -11.27
C GLY A 15 2.70 11.04 -10.11
N ILE A 16 3.26 11.97 -9.32
CA ILE A 16 4.05 11.64 -8.12
C ILE A 16 3.17 10.93 -7.09
N ILE A 17 1.97 11.45 -6.83
CA ILE A 17 1.00 10.85 -5.89
C ILE A 17 0.63 9.43 -6.35
N ALA A 18 0.36 9.22 -7.64
CA ALA A 18 0.08 7.90 -8.18
C ALA A 18 1.23 6.91 -7.95
N GLY A 19 2.48 7.36 -8.15
CA GLY A 19 3.67 6.55 -7.87
C GLY A 19 3.80 6.16 -6.41
N VAL A 20 3.61 7.10 -5.48
CA VAL A 20 3.68 6.84 -4.02
C VAL A 20 2.59 5.85 -3.59
N LEU A 21 1.36 6.04 -4.07
CA LEU A 21 0.24 5.15 -3.76
C LEU A 21 0.49 3.72 -4.27
N LEU A 22 1.12 3.56 -5.44
CA LEU A 22 1.46 2.25 -5.99
C LEU A 22 2.52 1.53 -5.14
N VAL A 23 3.54 2.25 -4.65
CA VAL A 23 4.55 1.70 -3.74
C VAL A 23 3.92 1.24 -2.43
N TRP A 24 3.00 2.03 -1.86
CA TRP A 24 2.28 1.64 -0.65
C TRP A 24 1.35 0.47 -0.87
N ALA A 25 0.68 0.41 -2.02
CA ALA A 25 -0.16 -0.73 -2.37
C ALA A 25 0.65 -2.02 -2.41
N TYR A 26 1.83 -1.96 -3.02
CA TYR A 26 2.74 -3.09 -3.07
C TYR A 26 3.19 -3.52 -1.67
N GLN A 27 3.56 -2.59 -0.79
CA GLN A 27 3.95 -2.91 0.59
C GLN A 27 2.80 -3.52 1.40
N ALA A 28 1.57 -3.05 1.23
CA ALA A 28 0.40 -3.58 1.91
C ALA A 28 0.04 -5.00 1.42
N GLY A 29 0.12 -5.27 0.11
CA GLY A 29 -0.18 -6.58 -0.44
C GLY A 29 0.90 -7.64 -0.17
N THR A 30 2.10 -7.19 0.21
CA THR A 30 3.24 -8.06 0.52
C THR A 30 3.58 -8.10 2.00
N SER A 31 3.00 -7.25 2.85
CA SER A 31 3.08 -7.45 4.30
C SER A 31 2.58 -8.86 4.60
N LYS A 32 3.16 -9.63 5.49
CA LYS A 32 2.58 -10.92 5.88
C LYS A 32 2.85 -11.12 7.33
N PHE A 33 1.81 -11.17 8.11
CA PHE A 33 2.00 -11.55 9.47
C PHE A 33 0.82 -12.40 9.99
N HIS A 34 1.14 -13.16 11.02
CA HIS A 34 0.50 -14.40 11.40
C HIS A 34 0.46 -14.46 12.94
N SER A 35 -0.07 -15.55 13.49
CA SER A 35 0.01 -15.78 14.93
C SER A 35 1.33 -16.45 15.26
N GLU A 36 2.11 -15.85 16.16
CA GLU A 36 3.32 -16.46 16.69
C GLU A 36 3.17 -16.65 18.20
N CYS A 37 3.56 -17.83 18.70
CA CYS A 37 3.59 -18.03 20.14
C CYS A 37 4.80 -17.33 20.72
N THR A 38 4.57 -16.59 21.80
CA THR A 38 5.63 -15.90 22.55
C THR A 38 6.55 -16.86 23.29
N GLN A 39 6.05 -18.07 23.63
CA GLN A 39 6.82 -19.09 24.35
C GLN A 39 6.36 -20.50 24.00
N TYR A 40 7.31 -21.38 23.68
CA TYR A 40 7.09 -22.82 23.40
C TYR A 40 7.68 -23.68 24.53
N SER A 41 7.03 -24.79 24.89
CA SER A 41 7.56 -25.73 25.89
C SER A 41 8.71 -26.55 25.29
N GLY A 42 9.81 -26.68 26.03
CA GLY A 42 11.06 -27.35 25.59
C GLY A 42 11.00 -28.89 25.56
N GLY A 43 9.81 -29.47 25.32
CA GLY A 43 9.59 -30.91 25.24
C GLY A 43 9.53 -31.44 23.79
N ARG A 44 9.43 -32.77 23.65
CA ARG A 44 9.39 -33.47 22.35
C ARG A 44 8.14 -33.12 21.51
N ASP A 45 7.07 -32.73 22.18
CA ASP A 45 5.88 -32.10 21.61
C ASP A 45 5.93 -30.62 22.03
N SER A 46 6.45 -29.77 21.13
CA SER A 46 6.58 -28.33 21.38
C SER A 46 5.19 -27.69 21.38
N GLU A 47 4.61 -27.51 22.56
CA GLU A 47 3.31 -26.88 22.72
C GLU A 47 3.48 -25.38 22.98
N CYS A 48 2.55 -24.58 22.48
CA CYS A 48 2.50 -23.16 22.78
C CYS A 48 2.08 -22.96 24.24
N VAL A 49 3.00 -22.50 25.08
CA VAL A 49 2.77 -22.29 26.52
C VAL A 49 2.76 -20.82 26.92
N GLY A 50 3.23 -19.93 26.05
CA GLY A 50 3.08 -18.48 26.19
C GLY A 50 1.88 -17.94 25.40
N ASP A 51 1.67 -16.64 25.49
CA ASP A 51 0.63 -15.95 24.72
C ASP A 51 0.89 -16.04 23.21
N SER A 52 -0.16 -16.20 22.40
CA SER A 52 -0.05 -16.03 20.94
C SER A 52 -0.15 -14.54 20.62
N VAL A 53 0.93 -13.94 20.14
CA VAL A 53 0.92 -12.56 19.66
C VAL A 53 0.64 -12.51 18.18
N ARG A 54 -0.18 -11.53 17.82
CA ARG A 54 -0.56 -11.28 16.45
C ARG A 54 0.41 -10.29 15.86
N VAL A 55 1.14 -10.75 14.87
CA VAL A 55 1.82 -9.87 13.93
C VAL A 55 0.77 -9.61 12.78
N LYS A 56 0.66 -8.41 12.11
CA LYS A 56 -0.06 -8.04 10.80
C LYS A 56 0.07 -8.87 9.48
N GLY A 57 -0.94 -9.62 9.06
CA GLY A 57 -1.11 -10.17 7.68
C GLY A 57 -0.76 -9.31 6.44
N PRO A 58 -0.75 -9.93 5.25
CA PRO A 58 -0.96 -9.15 4.02
C PRO A 58 -2.26 -8.41 4.09
N ASP A 59 -2.18 -7.09 3.93
CA ASP A 59 -3.33 -6.21 3.84
C ASP A 59 -3.70 -6.00 2.37
N TYR A 60 -4.24 -7.06 1.77
CA TYR A 60 -4.73 -7.04 0.40
C TYR A 60 -5.85 -6.02 0.19
N GLY A 61 -6.63 -5.70 1.23
CA GLY A 61 -7.71 -4.71 1.18
C GLY A 61 -7.18 -3.29 1.09
N GLY A 62 -6.23 -2.92 1.95
CA GLY A 62 -5.51 -1.65 1.86
C GLY A 62 -4.76 -1.52 0.54
N ALA A 63 -4.13 -2.59 0.07
CA ALA A 63 -3.46 -2.63 -1.22
C ALA A 63 -4.39 -2.33 -2.40
N PHE A 64 -5.59 -2.92 -2.42
CA PHE A 64 -6.57 -2.71 -3.47
C PHE A 64 -7.05 -1.25 -3.54
N LEU A 65 -7.38 -0.64 -2.40
CA LEU A 65 -7.81 0.76 -2.35
C LEU A 65 -6.71 1.71 -2.84
N LEU A 66 -5.47 1.47 -2.43
CA LEU A 66 -4.32 2.25 -2.88
C LEU A 66 -4.11 2.14 -4.40
N LEU A 67 -4.34 0.96 -4.99
CA LEU A 67 -4.31 0.79 -6.45
C LEU A 67 -5.42 1.57 -7.17
N VAL A 68 -6.63 1.61 -6.62
CA VAL A 68 -7.74 2.39 -7.19
C VAL A 68 -7.40 3.89 -7.20
N PHE A 69 -6.94 4.43 -6.07
CA PHE A 69 -6.55 5.84 -5.99
C PHE A 69 -5.33 6.15 -6.87
N ALA A 70 -4.35 5.24 -6.95
CA ALA A 70 -3.22 5.37 -7.86
C ALA A 70 -3.70 5.43 -9.33
N GLY A 71 -4.67 4.58 -9.70
CA GLY A 71 -5.28 4.58 -11.02
C GLY A 71 -5.96 5.90 -11.34
N ILE A 72 -6.79 6.44 -10.44
CA ILE A 72 -7.47 7.73 -10.64
C ILE A 72 -6.45 8.87 -10.78
N ALA A 73 -5.45 8.92 -9.90
CA ALA A 73 -4.39 9.93 -9.95
C ALA A 73 -3.56 9.84 -11.24
N ALA A 74 -3.24 8.62 -11.69
CA ALA A 74 -2.56 8.38 -12.96
C ALA A 74 -3.41 8.77 -14.16
N SER A 75 -4.71 8.44 -14.16
CA SER A 75 -5.64 8.86 -15.22
C SER A 75 -5.72 10.38 -15.32
N TYR A 76 -5.78 11.08 -14.19
CA TYR A 76 -5.75 12.55 -14.17
C TYR A 76 -4.41 13.11 -14.67
N ALA A 77 -3.29 12.50 -14.29
CA ALA A 77 -1.96 12.92 -14.75
C ALA A 77 -1.78 12.73 -16.28
N VAL A 78 -2.35 11.67 -16.85
CA VAL A 78 -2.20 11.29 -18.26
C VAL A 78 -3.29 11.88 -19.16
N SER A 79 -4.46 12.21 -18.61
CA SER A 79 -5.58 12.76 -19.37
C SER A 79 -5.14 13.99 -20.17
N LYS A 80 -5.25 13.90 -21.50
CA LYS A 80 -5.00 15.04 -22.37
C LYS A 80 -6.14 16.04 -22.18
N HIS A 81 -5.79 17.32 -22.08
CA HIS A 81 -6.77 18.36 -22.29
C HIS A 81 -7.05 18.33 -23.79
N GLU A 82 -8.23 17.90 -24.22
CA GLU A 82 -8.71 18.31 -25.54
C GLU A 82 -8.86 19.84 -25.45
N GLU A 83 -8.07 20.53 -26.27
CA GLU A 83 -8.20 21.98 -26.52
C GLU A 83 -9.38 22.23 -27.45
#